data_AF-A0A8W8NXQ7-F1
#
_entry.id   AF-A0A8W8NXQ7-F1
#
_cell.length_a   1.000
_cell.length_b   1.000
_cell.length_c   1.000
_cell.angle_alpha   90.00
_cell.angle_beta   90.00
_cell.angle_gamma   90.00
#
_symmetry.space_group_name_H-M   'P 1'
#
loop_
_entity.id
_entity.type
_entity.pdbx_description
1 polymer ?
#
loop_
_entity_poly.entity_id
_entity_poly.type
_entity_poly.pdbx_seq_one_letter_code
_entity_poly.pdbx_strand_id
1 'polypeptide(L)'
;VHHQTLIPANIGMFQRAISMSGVVNKQIIMNDNDLKKVFNMISDKTDCKQENKAELLMCLQKLTPTEILGIVNIYEFMTPDNYTEEMLIGPSIDGELINGQLYETMHDRSSPEATFFRSLDFMSGTTNAEGSVLFYSLMPDFQETFNFSVEDGIPRRALCEAIIPGLIQGLYGNRPDLSQRLCEFYTSDKGNDDQSNQALAFYGDLTMVAPSTSALIAHSRKNTAHRTYNYILSAPSPVPFEPPPPAWFSGAGHADDLYLLFDMPILPTKNRLEERHTTLSSRIIRYFTNFAKTGDPNSEELPVTWPPYDVQTREYLDFDFELSVNKDFHVDATRIFQPQLRELFQNEKQEL
;
A
#
# COMPACT_ATOMS: atom_id res chain seq x y z
N VAL A 1 6.26 9.60 -0.78
CA VAL A 1 5.69 10.73 -1.57
C VAL A 1 4.43 11.30 -0.93
N HIS A 2 3.34 10.52 -0.75
CA HIS A 2 2.05 11.05 -0.25
C HIS A 2 2.14 11.87 1.06
N HIS A 3 2.91 11.43 2.06
CA HIS A 3 3.16 12.22 3.28
C HIS A 3 3.63 13.65 2.97
N GLN A 4 4.57 13.81 2.04
CA GLN A 4 5.13 15.12 1.68
C GLN A 4 4.07 16.05 1.10
N THR A 5 3.05 15.51 0.42
CA THR A 5 1.92 16.27 -0.14
C THR A 5 0.92 16.78 0.90
N LEU A 6 1.01 16.26 2.13
CA LEU A 6 0.16 16.62 3.26
C LEU A 6 0.91 17.45 4.31
N ILE A 7 2.13 17.91 4.01
CA ILE A 7 2.94 18.76 4.90
C ILE A 7 2.92 20.19 4.34
N PRO A 8 2.17 21.13 4.94
CA PRO A 8 2.01 22.49 4.38
C PRO A 8 3.33 23.26 4.24
N ALA A 9 4.36 22.93 5.02
CA ALA A 9 5.69 23.54 4.90
C ALA A 9 6.35 23.29 3.53
N ASN A 10 5.87 22.30 2.76
CA ASN A 10 6.39 21.97 1.43
C ASN A 10 5.71 22.74 0.28
N ILE A 11 4.78 23.66 0.57
CA ILE A 11 4.11 24.46 -0.46
C ILE A 11 5.15 25.16 -1.35
N GLY A 12 5.02 24.96 -2.66
CA GLY A 12 5.94 25.53 -3.67
C GLY A 12 7.17 24.69 -3.99
N MET A 13 7.45 23.61 -3.27
CA MET A 13 8.62 22.74 -3.54
C MET A 13 8.40 21.79 -4.71
N PHE A 14 7.17 21.37 -4.95
CA PHE A 14 6.77 20.51 -6.07
C PHE A 14 5.33 20.82 -6.47
N GLN A 15 4.96 20.44 -7.69
CA GLN A 15 3.64 20.74 -8.26
C GLN A 15 2.82 19.47 -8.54
N ARG A 16 3.47 18.31 -8.53
CA ARG A 16 2.89 17.04 -8.93
C ARG A 16 3.45 15.91 -8.08
N ALA A 17 2.63 14.90 -7.82
CA ALA A 17 3.02 13.73 -7.04
C ALA A 17 2.53 12.45 -7.70
N ILE A 18 3.40 11.44 -7.74
CA ILE A 18 3.06 10.08 -8.16
C ILE A 18 3.30 9.16 -6.96
N SER A 19 2.27 8.44 -6.54
CA SER A 19 2.33 7.44 -5.46
C SER A 19 2.07 6.06 -6.05
N MET A 20 3.11 5.23 -6.14
CA MET A 20 3.05 3.88 -6.69
C MET A 20 3.00 2.89 -5.52
N SER A 21 1.94 2.08 -5.44
CA SER A 21 1.78 1.01 -4.44
C SER A 21 2.03 1.48 -3.00
N GLY A 22 1.59 2.70 -2.65
CA GLY A 22 1.90 3.27 -1.35
C GLY A 22 1.40 4.70 -1.15
N VAL A 23 0.53 4.87 -0.15
CA VAL A 23 -0.01 6.16 0.28
C VAL A 23 -0.04 6.21 1.81
N VAL A 24 -0.22 7.40 2.41
CA VAL A 24 -0.66 7.52 3.81
C VAL A 24 -1.80 6.55 4.09
N ASN A 25 -1.63 5.71 5.12
CA ASN A 25 -2.62 4.74 5.59
C ASN A 25 -2.54 4.64 7.14
N LYS A 26 -3.37 3.78 7.75
CA LYS A 26 -3.40 3.60 9.21
C LYS A 26 -2.21 2.83 9.81
N GLN A 27 -1.37 2.22 8.97
CA GLN A 27 -0.21 1.41 9.38
C GLN A 27 1.08 2.23 9.55
N ILE A 28 1.20 3.38 8.89
CA ILE A 28 2.50 4.06 8.67
C ILE A 28 2.83 5.14 9.73
N ILE A 29 2.06 5.26 10.81
CA ILE A 29 2.35 6.19 11.91
C ILE A 29 2.59 5.41 13.20
N MET A 30 3.74 5.65 13.83
CA MET A 30 4.08 5.07 15.12
C MET A 30 3.11 5.54 16.20
N ASN A 31 2.60 4.60 16.98
CA ASN A 31 1.78 4.85 18.16
C ASN A 31 2.59 4.66 19.46
N ASP A 32 1.98 4.99 20.60
CA ASP A 32 2.62 4.88 21.92
C ASP A 32 3.05 3.45 22.29
N ASN A 33 2.35 2.41 21.81
CA ASN A 33 2.73 1.03 22.04
C ASN A 33 3.95 0.65 21.21
N ASP A 34 4.04 1.11 19.96
CA ASP A 34 5.22 0.89 19.10
C ASP A 34 6.46 1.52 19.76
N LEU A 35 6.34 2.74 20.27
CA LEU A 35 7.43 3.42 20.99
C LEU A 35 7.87 2.66 22.24
N LYS A 36 6.94 2.13 23.04
CA LYS A 36 7.27 1.31 24.23
C LYS A 36 7.99 0.03 23.84
N LYS A 37 7.53 -0.62 22.77
CA LYS A 37 8.12 -1.83 22.22
C LYS A 37 9.57 -1.60 21.76
N VAL A 38 9.80 -0.54 21.01
CA VAL A 38 11.14 -0.10 20.59
C VAL A 38 12.03 0.20 21.79
N PHE A 39 11.51 0.90 22.79
CA PHE A 39 12.26 1.21 24.01
C PHE A 39 12.64 -0.07 24.78
N ASN A 40 11.74 -1.05 24.87
CA ASN A 40 12.03 -2.32 25.53
C ASN A 40 13.14 -3.09 24.79
N MET A 41 13.09 -3.17 23.45
CA MET A 41 14.16 -3.80 22.68
C MET A 41 15.53 -3.13 22.89
N ILE A 42 15.55 -1.79 22.86
CA ILE A 42 16.77 -1.01 23.14
C ILE A 42 17.28 -1.35 24.55
N SER A 43 16.38 -1.39 25.52
CA SER A 43 16.74 -1.69 26.92
C SER A 43 17.21 -3.13 27.09
N ASP A 44 16.67 -4.11 26.36
CA ASP A 44 17.04 -5.51 26.49
C ASP A 44 18.40 -5.81 25.86
N LYS A 45 18.73 -5.11 24.78
CA LYS A 45 19.95 -5.36 23.98
C LYS A 45 21.11 -4.40 24.25
N THR A 46 20.88 -3.33 25.03
CA THR A 46 21.89 -2.30 25.30
C THR A 46 21.89 -1.83 26.76
N ASP A 47 22.89 -1.03 27.13
CA ASP A 47 22.94 -0.33 28.41
C ASP A 47 22.15 1.00 28.43
N CYS A 48 21.48 1.34 27.34
CA CYS A 48 20.68 2.55 27.21
C CYS A 48 19.27 2.38 27.79
N LYS A 49 19.19 2.35 29.12
CA LYS A 49 17.95 2.07 29.90
C LYS A 49 17.35 3.31 30.57
N GLN A 50 17.80 4.50 30.19
CA GLN A 50 17.40 5.73 30.86
C GLN A 50 15.94 6.08 30.52
N GLU A 51 15.10 6.30 31.54
CA GLU A 51 13.72 6.77 31.34
C GLU A 51 13.69 8.25 30.89
N ASN A 52 14.71 9.03 31.27
CA ASN A 52 14.85 10.41 30.81
C ASN A 52 15.22 10.43 29.32
N LYS A 53 14.37 11.05 28.49
CA LYS A 53 14.55 11.09 27.03
C LYS A 53 15.88 11.72 26.57
N ALA A 54 16.38 12.75 27.27
CA ALA A 54 17.62 13.41 26.90
C ALA A 54 18.84 12.52 27.23
N GLU A 55 18.82 11.85 28.38
CA GLU A 55 19.86 10.90 28.77
C GLU A 55 19.85 9.65 27.87
N LEU A 56 18.66 9.15 27.52
CA LEU A 56 18.48 8.06 26.57
C LEU A 56 19.09 8.43 25.22
N LEU A 57 18.79 9.62 24.69
CA LEU A 57 19.37 10.10 23.44
C LEU A 57 20.90 10.17 23.51
N MET A 58 21.45 10.72 24.59
CA MET A 58 22.90 10.79 24.79
C MET A 58 23.55 9.41 24.87
N CYS A 59 22.84 8.41 25.40
CA CYS A 59 23.31 7.03 25.40
C CYS A 59 23.27 6.42 24.00
N LEU A 60 22.13 6.53 23.30
CA LEU A 60 21.94 6.01 21.95
C LEU A 60 22.97 6.59 20.96
N GLN A 61 23.33 7.87 21.10
CA GLN A 61 24.35 8.53 20.28
C GLN A 61 25.77 7.97 20.45
N LYS A 62 26.02 7.14 21.47
CA LYS A 62 27.31 6.45 21.67
C LYS A 62 27.36 5.09 20.99
N LEU A 63 26.23 4.54 20.59
CA LEU A 63 26.15 3.28 19.86
C LEU A 63 26.61 3.47 18.41
N THR A 64 27.20 2.43 17.85
CA THR A 64 27.54 2.36 16.44
C THR A 64 26.28 2.10 15.60
N PRO A 65 26.29 2.45 14.30
CA PRO A 65 25.18 2.12 13.41
C PRO A 65 24.84 0.63 13.37
N THR A 66 25.86 -0.24 13.43
CA THR A 66 25.66 -1.70 13.44
C THR A 66 24.96 -2.17 14.71
N GLU A 67 25.30 -1.61 15.87
CA GLU A 67 24.58 -1.91 17.12
C GLU A 67 23.13 -1.46 17.02
N ILE A 68 22.86 -0.26 16.51
CA ILE A 68 21.49 0.25 16.35
C ILE A 68 20.67 -0.65 15.43
N LEU A 69 21.23 -1.06 14.28
CA LEU A 69 20.55 -1.95 13.33
C LEU A 69 20.32 -3.36 13.90
N GLY A 70 21.19 -3.84 14.79
CA GLY A 70 21.03 -5.13 15.47
C GLY A 70 19.95 -5.13 16.57
N ILE A 71 19.58 -3.96 17.09
CA ILE A 71 18.55 -3.84 18.14
C ILE A 71 17.16 -4.11 17.57
N VAL A 72 16.84 -3.50 16.44
CA VAL A 72 15.49 -3.45 15.90
C VAL A 72 15.34 -4.52 14.83
N ASN A 73 14.78 -5.67 15.21
CA ASN A 73 14.53 -6.78 14.29
C ASN A 73 13.03 -6.96 14.09
N ILE A 74 12.58 -6.96 12.82
CA ILE A 74 11.17 -7.11 12.46
C ILE A 74 10.56 -8.42 12.98
N TYR A 75 11.37 -9.47 13.08
CA TYR A 75 10.92 -10.78 13.57
C TYR A 75 10.53 -10.78 15.05
N GLU A 76 10.98 -9.81 15.84
CA GLU A 76 10.67 -9.75 17.28
C GLU A 76 9.24 -9.30 17.59
N PHE A 77 8.49 -8.83 16.58
CA PHE A 77 7.10 -8.38 16.72
C PHE A 77 6.07 -9.34 16.15
N MET A 78 6.51 -10.40 15.49
CA MET A 78 5.62 -11.37 14.89
C MET A 78 5.38 -12.51 15.88
N THR A 79 4.13 -12.72 16.26
CA THR A 79 3.74 -13.88 17.07
C THR A 79 3.36 -15.06 16.16
N PRO A 80 3.85 -16.29 16.41
CA PRO A 80 3.53 -17.44 15.56
C PRO A 80 2.04 -17.74 15.43
N ASP A 81 1.26 -17.38 16.46
CA ASP A 81 -0.19 -17.66 16.52
C ASP A 81 -1.07 -16.54 15.92
N ASN A 82 -0.48 -15.37 15.59
CA ASN A 82 -1.22 -14.20 15.12
C ASN A 82 -0.35 -13.32 14.22
N TYR A 83 -0.80 -13.06 12.99
CA TYR A 83 -0.04 -12.26 12.04
C TYR A 83 -0.34 -10.78 12.26
N THR A 84 0.65 -10.02 12.70
CA THR A 84 0.55 -8.57 12.90
C THR A 84 1.64 -7.87 12.09
N GLU A 85 1.34 -6.65 11.65
CA GLU A 85 2.31 -5.78 11.00
C GLU A 85 2.43 -4.51 11.82
N GLU A 86 3.58 -4.39 12.47
CA GLU A 86 3.90 -3.25 13.33
C GLU A 86 5.05 -2.48 12.70
N MET A 87 4.90 -1.16 12.69
CA MET A 87 5.96 -0.29 12.21
C MET A 87 7.00 -0.10 13.30
N LEU A 88 8.20 -0.63 13.08
CA LEU A 88 9.30 -0.59 14.04
C LEU A 88 9.73 0.84 14.36
N ILE A 89 10.19 1.54 13.32
CA ILE A 89 10.60 2.95 13.37
C ILE A 89 10.04 3.57 12.10
N GLY A 90 9.29 4.65 12.26
CA GLY A 90 8.62 5.31 11.15
C GLY A 90 8.20 6.73 11.49
N PRO A 91 7.40 7.36 10.61
CA PRO A 91 6.78 8.64 10.90
C PRO A 91 6.03 8.61 12.24
N SER A 92 6.11 9.69 12.99
CA SER A 92 5.35 9.90 14.23
C SER A 92 4.64 11.25 14.18
N ILE A 93 3.58 11.40 14.97
CA ILE A 93 2.91 12.69 15.16
C ILE A 93 3.79 13.51 16.11
N ASP A 94 4.65 14.35 15.55
CA ASP A 94 5.61 15.16 16.29
C ASP A 94 5.07 16.56 16.64
N GLY A 95 3.97 16.98 16.02
CA GLY A 95 3.39 18.31 16.19
C GLY A 95 4.18 19.43 15.50
N GLU A 96 5.16 19.08 14.67
CA GLU A 96 5.94 20.03 13.87
C GLU A 96 5.81 19.69 12.38
N LEU A 97 6.26 18.50 11.98
CA LEU A 97 6.16 18.02 10.61
C LEU A 97 4.81 17.34 10.35
N ILE A 98 4.34 16.53 11.30
CA ILE A 98 3.09 15.77 11.26
C ILE A 98 2.25 16.16 12.48
N ASN A 99 1.19 16.93 12.23
CA ASN A 99 0.34 17.48 13.29
C ASN A 99 -0.77 16.53 13.77
N GLY A 100 -1.01 15.44 13.05
CA GLY A 100 -2.10 14.53 13.37
C GLY A 100 -2.18 13.31 12.47
N GLN A 101 -3.30 12.62 12.56
CA GLN A 101 -3.58 11.42 11.77
C GLN A 101 -3.87 11.81 10.31
N LEU A 102 -2.82 11.81 9.48
CA LEU A 102 -2.91 12.27 8.09
C LEU A 102 -3.92 11.49 7.25
N TYR A 103 -4.13 10.20 7.56
CA TYR A 103 -5.11 9.35 6.87
C TYR A 103 -6.53 9.89 6.98
N GLU A 104 -6.92 10.46 8.12
CA GLU A 104 -8.24 11.08 8.28
C GLU A 104 -8.19 12.57 7.88
N THR A 105 -7.08 13.24 8.15
CA THR A 105 -6.89 14.67 7.86
C THR A 105 -6.97 14.97 6.36
N MET A 106 -6.49 14.08 5.49
CA MET A 106 -6.57 14.26 4.03
C MET A 106 -8.01 14.43 3.50
N HIS A 107 -9.02 13.95 4.25
CA HIS A 107 -10.43 14.09 3.90
C HIS A 107 -11.07 15.39 4.42
N ASP A 108 -10.48 16.04 5.42
CA ASP A 108 -10.91 17.34 5.91
C ASP A 108 -10.43 18.44 4.97
N ARG A 109 -11.30 18.82 4.03
CA ARG A 109 -11.04 19.87 3.03
C ARG A 109 -10.75 21.25 3.61
N SER A 110 -11.03 21.48 4.90
CA SER A 110 -10.71 22.73 5.58
C SER A 110 -9.33 22.74 6.23
N SER A 111 -8.71 21.56 6.37
CA SER A 111 -7.37 21.44 6.92
C SER A 111 -6.30 22.03 5.96
N PRO A 112 -5.24 22.64 6.50
CA PRO A 112 -4.08 23.07 5.71
C PRO A 112 -3.45 21.92 4.92
N GLU A 113 -3.40 20.72 5.50
CA GLU A 113 -2.84 19.50 4.93
C GLU A 113 -3.61 19.10 3.66
N ALA A 114 -4.94 18.96 3.74
CA ALA A 114 -5.75 18.61 2.58
C ALA A 114 -5.80 19.73 1.55
N THR A 115 -5.76 21.00 1.98
CA THR A 115 -5.71 22.15 1.07
C THR A 115 -4.44 22.10 0.22
N PHE A 116 -3.29 21.83 0.83
CA PHE A 116 -2.04 21.66 0.10
C PHE A 116 -2.07 20.43 -0.81
N PHE A 117 -2.47 19.26 -0.29
CA PHE A 117 -2.53 18.05 -1.10
C PHE A 117 -3.36 18.24 -2.38
N ARG A 118 -4.51 18.90 -2.26
CA ARG A 118 -5.44 19.16 -3.36
C ARG A 118 -5.02 20.28 -4.31
N SER A 119 -3.93 21.00 -3.99
CA SER A 119 -3.33 22.04 -4.84
C SER A 119 -2.29 21.50 -5.83
N LEU A 120 -2.10 20.18 -5.85
CA LEU A 120 -1.12 19.47 -6.68
C LEU A 120 -1.86 18.64 -7.73
N ASP A 121 -1.22 18.35 -8.86
CA ASP A 121 -1.69 17.23 -9.67
C ASP A 121 -1.24 15.91 -9.01
N PHE A 122 -2.16 14.96 -8.89
CA PHE A 122 -1.90 13.71 -8.18
C PHE A 122 -2.17 12.49 -9.04
N MET A 123 -1.24 11.54 -9.04
CA MET A 123 -1.40 10.22 -9.62
C MET A 123 -1.15 9.18 -8.54
N SER A 124 -2.02 8.20 -8.44
CA SER A 124 -1.82 7.03 -7.60
C SER A 124 -2.08 5.77 -8.42
N GLY A 125 -1.42 4.67 -8.08
CA GLY A 125 -1.81 3.38 -8.63
C GLY A 125 -1.27 2.24 -7.82
N THR A 126 -1.77 1.05 -8.13
CA THR A 126 -1.39 -0.21 -7.49
C THR A 126 -1.18 -1.27 -8.57
N THR A 127 -0.58 -2.39 -8.20
CA THR A 127 -0.67 -3.61 -8.99
C THR A 127 -1.97 -4.35 -8.66
N ASN A 128 -2.38 -5.29 -9.50
CA ASN A 128 -3.60 -6.06 -9.25
C ASN A 128 -3.42 -7.18 -8.21
N ALA A 129 -2.17 -7.49 -7.82
CA ALA A 129 -1.83 -8.47 -6.80
C ALA A 129 -0.79 -7.92 -5.79
N GLU A 130 -1.06 -6.71 -5.26
CA GLU A 130 -0.30 -6.08 -4.15
C GLU A 130 -0.10 -7.02 -2.96
N GLY A 131 -1.07 -7.91 -2.75
CA GLY A 131 -1.06 -8.98 -1.77
C GLY A 131 0.18 -9.86 -1.77
N SER A 132 0.92 -9.91 -2.87
CA SER A 132 2.14 -10.71 -3.02
C SER A 132 3.20 -10.48 -1.94
N VAL A 133 3.23 -9.31 -1.29
CA VAL A 133 4.08 -9.06 -0.11
C VAL A 133 3.82 -10.10 0.99
N LEU A 134 2.58 -10.55 1.16
CA LEU A 134 2.19 -11.47 2.22
C LEU A 134 2.98 -12.78 2.17
N PHE A 135 3.12 -13.42 1.02
CA PHE A 135 3.79 -14.72 0.95
C PHE A 135 5.29 -14.64 1.23
N TYR A 136 5.91 -13.45 1.06
CA TYR A 136 7.29 -13.19 1.49
C TYR A 136 7.42 -12.95 2.99
N SER A 137 6.33 -12.54 3.64
CA SER A 137 6.28 -12.19 5.06
C SER A 137 5.82 -13.34 5.97
N LEU A 138 5.30 -14.45 5.41
CA LEU A 138 4.86 -15.62 6.18
C LEU A 138 6.06 -16.43 6.70
N MET A 139 6.40 -16.22 7.98
CA MET A 139 7.56 -16.85 8.62
C MET A 139 7.46 -18.38 8.74
N PRO A 140 8.59 -19.10 8.78
CA PRO A 140 8.61 -20.55 8.98
C PRO A 140 7.83 -21.00 10.22
N ASP A 141 7.99 -20.31 11.36
CA ASP A 141 7.30 -20.67 12.61
C ASP A 141 5.78 -20.49 12.47
N PHE A 142 5.31 -19.47 11.76
CA PHE A 142 3.89 -19.27 11.47
C PHE A 142 3.34 -20.40 10.58
N GLN A 143 4.09 -20.78 9.55
CA GLN A 143 3.78 -21.90 8.66
C GLN A 143 3.71 -23.23 9.43
N GLU A 144 4.63 -23.46 10.38
CA GLU A 144 4.64 -24.63 11.26
C GLU A 144 3.42 -24.65 12.20
N THR A 145 3.14 -23.55 12.90
CA THR A 145 1.98 -23.42 13.79
C THR A 145 0.66 -23.70 13.06
N PHE A 146 0.52 -23.23 11.82
CA PHE A 146 -0.67 -23.43 11.02
C PHE A 146 -0.58 -24.65 10.08
N ASN A 147 0.47 -25.46 10.18
CA ASN A 147 0.68 -26.70 9.43
C ASN A 147 0.39 -26.56 7.93
N PHE A 148 1.01 -25.57 7.29
CA PHE A 148 0.94 -25.35 5.85
C PHE A 148 2.30 -24.89 5.31
N SER A 149 2.48 -24.99 3.99
CA SER A 149 3.62 -24.39 3.28
C SER A 149 3.07 -23.33 2.34
N VAL A 150 3.66 -22.13 2.35
CA VAL A 150 3.26 -21.06 1.43
C VAL A 150 3.45 -21.44 -0.03
N GLU A 151 4.41 -22.33 -0.33
CA GLU A 151 4.63 -22.89 -1.68
C GLU A 151 3.43 -23.70 -2.16
N ASP A 152 2.73 -24.39 -1.25
CA ASP A 152 1.56 -25.21 -1.57
C ASP A 152 0.27 -24.38 -1.57
N GLY A 153 0.26 -23.21 -0.94
CA GLY A 153 -0.85 -22.26 -0.89
C GLY A 153 -1.17 -21.77 0.53
N ILE A 154 -1.96 -20.70 0.62
CA ILE A 154 -2.41 -20.12 1.89
C ILE A 154 -3.83 -20.64 2.18
N PRO A 155 -3.99 -21.56 3.14
CA PRO A 155 -5.29 -22.16 3.39
C PRO A 155 -6.24 -21.16 4.06
N ARG A 156 -7.55 -21.33 3.81
CA ARG A 156 -8.63 -20.58 4.48
C ARG A 156 -8.45 -20.50 5.99
N ARG A 157 -7.99 -21.60 6.61
CA ARG A 157 -7.76 -21.67 8.06
C ARG A 157 -6.76 -20.63 8.53
N ALA A 158 -5.58 -20.57 7.91
CA ALA A 158 -4.55 -19.58 8.27
C ALA A 158 -5.07 -18.15 8.03
N LEU A 159 -5.77 -17.94 6.91
CA LEU A 159 -6.38 -16.65 6.58
C LEU A 159 -7.38 -16.19 7.66
N CYS A 160 -8.35 -17.03 8.02
CA CYS A 160 -9.47 -16.66 8.88
C CYS A 160 -9.16 -16.73 10.38
N GLU A 161 -8.27 -17.62 10.82
CA GLU A 161 -7.95 -17.81 12.25
C GLU A 161 -6.82 -16.91 12.73
N ALA A 162 -5.90 -16.48 11.85
CA ALA A 162 -4.73 -15.69 12.24
C ALA A 162 -4.47 -14.44 11.41
N ILE A 163 -4.49 -14.54 10.07
CA ILE A 163 -4.06 -13.40 9.22
C ILE A 163 -5.05 -12.24 9.31
N ILE A 164 -6.35 -12.50 9.06
CA ILE A 164 -7.39 -11.48 9.17
C ILE A 164 -7.51 -10.97 10.61
N PRO A 165 -7.68 -11.83 11.64
CA PRO A 165 -7.84 -11.34 13.01
C PRO A 165 -6.66 -10.49 13.50
N GLY A 166 -5.42 -10.89 13.22
CA GLY A 166 -4.24 -10.18 13.67
C GLY A 166 -4.08 -8.81 13.03
N LEU A 167 -4.24 -8.73 11.71
CA LEU A 167 -4.16 -7.44 10.99
C LEU A 167 -5.31 -6.50 11.37
N ILE A 168 -6.53 -7.02 11.54
CA ILE A 168 -7.66 -6.21 11.97
C ILE A 168 -7.50 -5.75 13.42
N GLN A 169 -6.98 -6.59 14.31
CA GLN A 169 -6.68 -6.20 15.68
C GLN A 169 -5.65 -5.06 15.72
N GLY A 170 -4.58 -5.16 14.93
CA GLY A 170 -3.55 -4.14 14.86
C GLY A 170 -4.07 -2.78 14.37
N LEU A 171 -4.98 -2.78 13.39
CA LEU A 171 -5.39 -1.54 12.70
C LEU A 171 -6.71 -0.94 13.15
N TYR A 172 -7.64 -1.77 13.58
CA TYR A 172 -9.00 -1.37 13.93
C TYR A 172 -9.36 -1.72 15.38
N GLY A 173 -8.40 -2.27 16.14
CA GLY A 173 -8.63 -2.81 17.47
C GLY A 173 -9.43 -4.11 17.44
N ASN A 174 -9.89 -4.57 18.61
CA ASN A 174 -10.63 -5.82 18.72
C ASN A 174 -12.00 -5.74 18.01
N ARG A 175 -12.07 -6.26 16.79
CA ARG A 175 -13.25 -6.21 15.89
C ARG A 175 -13.58 -7.57 15.30
N PRO A 176 -14.04 -8.54 16.12
CA PRO A 176 -14.33 -9.90 15.65
C PRO A 176 -15.45 -9.94 14.60
N ASP A 177 -16.39 -9.00 14.65
CA ASP A 177 -17.45 -8.80 13.65
C ASP A 177 -16.88 -8.49 12.26
N LEU A 178 -15.88 -7.61 12.22
CA LEU A 178 -15.21 -7.23 10.99
C LEU A 178 -14.34 -8.38 10.48
N SER A 179 -13.58 -9.04 11.36
CA SER A 179 -12.76 -10.20 11.01
C SER A 179 -13.59 -11.33 10.41
N GLN A 180 -14.75 -11.65 11.01
CA GLN A 180 -15.65 -12.66 10.46
C GLN A 180 -16.16 -12.26 9.08
N ARG A 181 -16.64 -11.02 8.92
CA ARG A 181 -17.14 -10.53 7.63
C ARG A 181 -16.07 -10.57 6.54
N LEU A 182 -14.83 -10.25 6.87
CA LEU A 182 -13.70 -10.31 5.93
C LEU A 182 -13.32 -11.76 5.59
N CYS A 183 -13.34 -12.66 6.57
CA CYS A 183 -13.14 -14.09 6.31
C CYS A 183 -14.18 -14.60 5.31
N GLU A 184 -15.46 -14.25 5.48
CA GLU A 184 -16.53 -14.62 4.54
C GLU A 184 -16.31 -14.00 3.15
N PHE A 185 -15.87 -12.74 3.08
CA PHE A 185 -15.64 -12.02 1.83
C PHE A 185 -14.45 -12.56 1.01
N TYR A 186 -13.37 -12.97 1.67
CA TYR A 186 -12.13 -13.47 1.04
C TYR A 186 -11.98 -15.00 1.16
N THR A 187 -13.07 -15.73 1.36
CA THR A 187 -13.09 -17.19 1.25
C THR A 187 -13.46 -17.59 -0.18
N SER A 188 -12.80 -18.63 -0.69
CA SER A 188 -13.19 -19.27 -1.94
C SER A 188 -13.32 -20.78 -1.82
N ASP A 189 -14.34 -21.33 -2.47
CA ASP A 189 -14.57 -22.76 -2.61
C ASP A 189 -14.08 -23.32 -3.97
N LYS A 190 -13.38 -22.51 -4.78
CA LYS A 190 -12.92 -22.89 -6.14
C LYS A 190 -11.62 -23.71 -6.17
N GLY A 191 -10.97 -23.89 -5.03
CA GLY A 191 -9.71 -24.62 -4.91
C GLY A 191 -8.65 -23.84 -4.14
N ASN A 192 -7.53 -24.50 -3.84
CA ASN A 192 -6.48 -23.94 -2.99
C ASN A 192 -5.79 -22.72 -3.62
N ASP A 193 -5.53 -22.76 -4.92
CA ASP A 193 -4.89 -21.66 -5.64
C ASP A 193 -5.74 -20.39 -5.60
N ASP A 194 -7.05 -20.52 -5.86
CA ASP A 194 -7.97 -19.38 -5.81
C ASP A 194 -8.12 -18.85 -4.37
N GLN A 195 -8.21 -19.72 -3.37
CA GLN A 195 -8.20 -19.31 -1.96
C GLN A 195 -6.89 -18.60 -1.57
N SER A 196 -5.75 -19.02 -2.10
CA SER A 196 -4.45 -18.39 -1.86
C SER A 196 -4.42 -16.99 -2.46
N ASN A 197 -4.89 -16.82 -3.69
CA ASN A 197 -5.04 -15.50 -4.31
C ASN A 197 -6.07 -14.62 -3.58
N GLN A 198 -7.12 -15.18 -2.96
CA GLN A 198 -8.03 -14.41 -2.09
C GLN A 198 -7.34 -13.94 -0.80
N ALA A 199 -6.43 -14.73 -0.22
CA ALA A 199 -5.63 -14.28 0.92
C ALA A 199 -4.72 -13.10 0.53
N LEU A 200 -4.12 -13.14 -0.67
CA LEU A 200 -3.38 -12.01 -1.23
C LEU A 200 -4.29 -10.81 -1.47
N ALA A 201 -5.47 -11.01 -2.07
CA ALA A 201 -6.44 -9.94 -2.30
C ALA A 201 -6.82 -9.22 -1.00
N PHE A 202 -7.11 -9.97 0.07
CA PHE A 202 -7.37 -9.41 1.40
C PHE A 202 -6.23 -8.48 1.85
N TYR A 203 -5.00 -9.00 1.80
CA TYR A 203 -3.83 -8.27 2.27
C TYR A 203 -3.58 -7.01 1.43
N GLY A 204 -3.59 -7.14 0.11
CA GLY A 204 -3.39 -6.02 -0.82
C GLY A 204 -4.48 -4.96 -0.69
N ASP A 205 -5.73 -5.38 -0.49
CA ASP A 205 -6.85 -4.47 -0.31
C ASP A 205 -6.74 -3.66 0.97
N LEU A 206 -6.36 -4.32 2.07
CA LEU A 206 -6.18 -3.68 3.37
C LEU A 206 -5.03 -2.67 3.36
N THR A 207 -3.88 -3.05 2.79
CA THR A 207 -2.61 -2.31 2.96
C THR A 207 -2.37 -1.28 1.87
N MET A 208 -2.82 -1.51 0.64
CA MET A 208 -2.49 -0.69 -0.53
C MET A 208 -3.72 -0.19 -1.30
N VAL A 209 -4.64 -1.06 -1.72
CA VAL A 209 -5.71 -0.69 -2.66
C VAL A 209 -6.76 0.20 -2.00
N ALA A 210 -7.29 -0.18 -0.82
CA ALA A 210 -8.28 0.66 -0.15
C ALA A 210 -7.68 2.01 0.28
N PRO A 211 -6.48 2.09 0.91
CA PRO A 211 -5.84 3.37 1.17
C PRO A 211 -5.62 4.23 -0.09
N SER A 212 -5.17 3.63 -1.20
CA SER A 212 -4.97 4.35 -2.47
C SER A 212 -6.28 4.91 -3.01
N THR A 213 -7.36 4.13 -2.96
CA THR A 213 -8.71 4.59 -3.30
C THR A 213 -9.16 5.73 -2.38
N SER A 214 -8.83 5.67 -1.09
CA SER A 214 -9.10 6.75 -0.13
C SER A 214 -8.42 8.06 -0.53
N ALA A 215 -7.13 7.98 -0.88
CA ALA A 215 -6.33 9.15 -1.30
C ALA A 215 -6.86 9.74 -2.62
N LEU A 216 -7.22 8.90 -3.59
CA LEU A 216 -7.84 9.31 -4.85
C LEU A 216 -9.16 10.06 -4.61
N ILE A 217 -10.02 9.56 -3.72
CA ILE A 217 -11.27 10.22 -3.33
C ILE A 217 -11.00 11.53 -2.59
N ALA A 218 -10.09 11.53 -1.62
CA ALA A 218 -9.70 12.72 -0.87
C ALA A 218 -9.20 13.84 -1.79
N HIS A 219 -8.44 13.48 -2.82
CA HIS A 219 -7.88 14.41 -3.80
C HIS A 219 -8.92 14.93 -4.80
N SER A 220 -9.68 14.03 -5.44
CA SER A 220 -10.56 14.35 -6.59
C SER A 220 -11.90 14.97 -6.19
N ARG A 221 -12.45 14.62 -5.02
CA ARG A 221 -13.81 15.00 -4.62
C ARG A 221 -13.99 16.52 -4.64
N LYS A 222 -14.85 17.05 -5.53
CA LYS A 222 -15.08 18.50 -5.72
C LYS A 222 -13.78 19.29 -5.95
N ASN A 223 -12.79 18.68 -6.60
CA ASN A 223 -11.55 19.33 -7.03
C ASN A 223 -11.55 19.49 -8.55
N THR A 224 -11.80 20.70 -9.02
CA THR A 224 -11.79 21.01 -10.46
C THR A 224 -10.54 21.77 -10.89
N ALA A 225 -9.71 22.20 -9.94
CA ALA A 225 -8.51 22.99 -10.20
C ALA A 225 -7.31 22.11 -10.57
N HIS A 226 -7.24 20.90 -10.01
CA HIS A 226 -6.13 19.98 -10.19
C HIS A 226 -6.61 18.56 -10.52
N ARG A 227 -5.75 17.80 -11.17
CA ARG A 227 -6.12 16.52 -11.77
C ARG A 227 -5.71 15.36 -10.89
N THR A 228 -6.53 14.32 -10.94
CA THR A 228 -6.30 13.06 -10.25
C THR A 228 -6.26 11.95 -11.29
N TYR A 229 -5.32 11.01 -11.22
CA TYR A 229 -5.29 9.86 -12.12
C TYR A 229 -5.05 8.58 -11.32
N ASN A 230 -5.77 7.51 -11.70
CA ASN A 230 -5.60 6.17 -11.14
C ASN A 230 -5.11 5.19 -12.21
N TYR A 231 -4.14 4.34 -11.88
CA TYR A 231 -3.78 3.18 -12.69
C TYR A 231 -3.80 1.90 -11.89
N ILE A 232 -4.00 0.79 -12.59
CA ILE A 232 -3.74 -0.56 -12.08
C ILE A 232 -2.74 -1.22 -13.03
N LEU A 233 -1.66 -1.81 -12.52
CA LEU A 233 -0.80 -2.70 -13.30
C LEU A 233 -1.34 -4.13 -13.18
N SER A 234 -1.69 -4.74 -14.30
CA SER A 234 -2.15 -6.13 -14.35
C SER A 234 -1.27 -7.04 -15.20
N ALA A 235 -0.41 -6.47 -16.05
CA ALA A 235 0.56 -7.22 -16.85
C ALA A 235 1.49 -8.06 -15.94
N PRO A 236 1.49 -9.40 -16.07
CA PRO A 236 2.37 -10.25 -15.29
C PRO A 236 3.84 -9.90 -15.53
N SER A 237 4.62 -9.82 -14.45
CA SER A 237 6.05 -9.57 -14.54
C SER A 237 6.79 -10.81 -15.05
N PRO A 238 7.68 -10.67 -16.05
CA PRO A 238 8.61 -11.73 -16.41
C PRO A 238 9.83 -11.77 -15.47
N VAL A 239 9.88 -10.87 -14.48
CA VAL A 239 11.00 -10.66 -13.57
C VAL A 239 10.53 -10.95 -12.14
N PRO A 240 10.53 -12.22 -11.70
CA PRO A 240 10.22 -12.52 -10.31
C PRO A 240 11.24 -11.85 -9.39
N PHE A 241 10.76 -11.32 -8.26
CA PHE A 241 11.61 -11.11 -7.08
C PHE A 241 12.18 -12.46 -6.63
N GLU A 242 13.32 -12.45 -5.93
CA GLU A 242 13.91 -13.65 -5.34
C GLU A 242 13.54 -13.74 -3.85
N PRO A 243 13.03 -14.89 -3.36
CA PRO A 243 12.73 -16.12 -4.11
C PRO A 243 11.54 -15.94 -5.08
N PRO A 244 11.44 -16.75 -6.15
CA PRO A 244 10.36 -16.62 -7.11
C PRO A 244 8.99 -16.81 -6.45
N PRO A 245 7.93 -16.21 -7.00
CA PRO A 245 6.59 -16.36 -6.45
C PRO A 245 6.14 -17.83 -6.56
N PRO A 246 5.31 -18.32 -5.63
CA PRO A 246 4.73 -19.66 -5.68
C PRO A 246 3.95 -19.92 -6.98
N ALA A 247 3.87 -21.18 -7.41
CA ALA A 247 3.25 -21.54 -8.70
C ALA A 247 1.75 -21.19 -8.81
N TRP A 248 1.05 -21.08 -7.69
CA TRP A 248 -0.36 -20.69 -7.62
C TRP A 248 -0.58 -19.17 -7.73
N PHE A 249 0.48 -18.36 -7.61
CA PHE A 249 0.39 -16.90 -7.68
C PHE A 249 -0.03 -16.43 -9.07
N SER A 250 -0.91 -15.44 -9.13
CA SER A 250 -1.39 -14.85 -10.37
C SER A 250 -1.47 -13.32 -10.29
N GLY A 251 -1.17 -12.66 -11.40
CA GLY A 251 -1.21 -11.19 -11.53
C GLY A 251 0.17 -10.53 -11.51
N ALA A 252 0.16 -9.22 -11.34
CA ALA A 252 1.34 -8.38 -11.13
C ALA A 252 1.51 -8.17 -9.61
N GLY A 253 2.63 -8.61 -9.08
CA GLY A 253 3.00 -8.47 -7.68
C GLY A 253 3.40 -7.04 -7.32
N HIS A 254 3.64 -6.81 -6.04
CA HIS A 254 4.08 -5.53 -5.53
C HIS A 254 5.41 -5.13 -6.19
N ALA A 255 5.51 -3.86 -6.61
CA ALA A 255 6.68 -3.28 -7.29
C ALA A 255 6.98 -3.82 -8.71
N ASP A 256 6.08 -4.62 -9.31
CA ASP A 256 6.24 -5.07 -10.70
C ASP A 256 6.17 -3.95 -11.74
N ASP A 257 5.74 -2.73 -11.37
CA ASP A 257 5.80 -1.56 -12.25
C ASP A 257 7.22 -0.97 -12.36
N LEU A 258 8.11 -1.24 -11.41
CA LEU A 258 9.43 -0.62 -11.36
C LEU A 258 10.32 -1.01 -12.55
N TYR A 259 10.31 -2.28 -12.98
CA TYR A 259 11.13 -2.72 -14.12
C TYR A 259 10.62 -2.13 -15.45
N LEU A 260 9.36 -1.69 -15.51
CA LEU A 260 8.77 -1.03 -16.67
C LEU A 260 9.14 0.46 -16.73
N LEU A 261 9.56 1.05 -15.61
CA LEU A 261 9.92 2.46 -15.49
C LEU A 261 11.43 2.71 -15.48
N PHE A 262 12.20 1.79 -14.90
CA PHE A 262 13.61 1.98 -14.61
C PHE A 262 14.46 0.80 -15.09
N ASP A 263 15.68 1.10 -15.51
CA ASP A 263 16.72 0.07 -15.64
C ASP A 263 17.17 -0.32 -14.23
N MET A 264 16.93 -1.58 -13.84
CA MET A 264 17.11 -2.08 -12.48
C MET A 264 18.26 -3.10 -12.45
N PRO A 265 19.51 -2.70 -12.10
CA PRO A 265 20.67 -3.59 -12.14
C PRO A 265 20.58 -4.79 -11.19
N ILE A 266 19.78 -4.67 -10.13
CA ILE A 266 19.55 -5.72 -9.13
C ILE A 266 18.63 -6.82 -9.64
N LEU A 267 17.84 -6.56 -10.69
CA LEU A 267 16.91 -7.51 -11.25
C LEU A 267 17.53 -8.15 -12.51
N PRO A 268 17.52 -9.48 -12.64
CA PRO A 268 18.04 -10.17 -13.82
C PRO A 268 17.05 -10.06 -15.00
N THR A 269 16.83 -8.84 -15.50
CA THR A 269 15.90 -8.53 -16.61
C THR A 269 16.45 -8.98 -17.96
N LYS A 270 17.79 -9.07 -18.08
CA LYS A 270 18.49 -9.42 -19.31
C LYS A 270 18.11 -10.84 -19.77
N ASN A 271 17.52 -10.94 -20.95
CA ASN A 271 16.95 -12.14 -21.59
C ASN A 271 15.56 -12.59 -21.11
N ARG A 272 14.91 -11.88 -20.19
CA ARG A 272 13.52 -12.17 -19.75
C ARG A 272 12.47 -11.28 -20.42
N LEU A 273 12.89 -10.12 -20.93
CA LEU A 273 12.00 -9.16 -21.59
C LEU A 273 11.75 -9.51 -23.06
N GLU A 274 10.48 -9.55 -23.43
CA GLU A 274 9.99 -9.64 -24.81
C GLU A 274 9.57 -8.26 -25.36
N GLU A 275 9.32 -8.15 -26.67
CA GLU A 275 8.89 -6.91 -27.33
C GLU A 275 7.65 -6.25 -26.70
N ARG A 276 6.68 -7.06 -26.26
CA ARG A 276 5.47 -6.55 -25.56
C ARG A 276 5.80 -5.82 -24.25
N HIS A 277 6.84 -6.25 -23.53
CA HIS A 277 7.28 -5.60 -22.29
C HIS A 277 7.95 -4.26 -22.60
N THR A 278 8.82 -4.22 -23.61
CA THR A 278 9.46 -2.97 -24.06
C THR A 278 8.42 -1.97 -24.58
N THR A 279 7.40 -2.45 -25.28
CA THR A 279 6.29 -1.64 -25.76
C THR A 279 5.46 -1.08 -24.60
N LEU A 280 5.11 -1.92 -23.61
CA LEU A 280 4.39 -1.49 -22.42
C LEU A 280 5.20 -0.48 -21.60
N SER A 281 6.48 -0.76 -21.35
CA SER A 281 7.43 0.14 -20.68
C SER A 281 7.49 1.51 -21.37
N SER A 282 7.63 1.54 -22.70
CA SER A 282 7.67 2.79 -23.46
C SER A 282 6.39 3.63 -23.30
N ARG A 283 5.22 2.96 -23.26
CA ARG A 283 3.93 3.63 -23.02
C ARG A 283 3.81 4.16 -21.59
N ILE A 284 4.16 3.36 -20.59
CA ILE A 284 4.13 3.76 -19.17
C ILE A 284 5.06 4.96 -18.94
N ILE A 285 6.31 4.89 -19.40
CA ILE A 285 7.27 6.00 -19.30
C ILE A 285 6.71 7.25 -19.98
N ARG A 286 6.05 7.12 -21.13
CA ARG A 286 5.42 8.25 -21.81
C ARG A 286 4.29 8.87 -20.98
N TYR A 287 3.35 8.08 -20.44
CA TYR A 287 2.30 8.61 -19.56
C TYR A 287 2.89 9.30 -18.32
N PHE A 288 3.84 8.66 -17.63
CA PHE A 288 4.44 9.19 -16.41
C PHE A 288 5.22 10.48 -16.68
N THR A 289 5.99 10.54 -17.77
CA THR A 289 6.75 11.74 -18.13
C THR A 289 5.86 12.87 -18.65
N ASN A 290 4.76 12.57 -19.35
CA ASN A 290 3.77 13.57 -19.74
C ASN A 290 3.10 14.19 -18.51
N PHE A 291 2.69 13.36 -17.55
CA PHE A 291 2.15 13.81 -16.28
C PHE A 291 3.17 14.68 -15.53
N ALA A 292 4.42 14.23 -15.41
CA ALA A 292 5.47 15.00 -14.77
C ALA A 292 5.69 16.38 -15.42
N LYS A 293 5.58 16.49 -16.75
CA LYS A 293 5.73 17.75 -17.49
C LYS A 293 4.54 18.69 -17.34
N THR A 294 3.32 18.16 -17.45
CA THR A 294 2.12 18.98 -17.72
C THR A 294 0.99 18.80 -16.72
N GLY A 295 0.97 17.72 -15.95
CA GLY A 295 -0.17 17.31 -15.14
C GLY A 295 -1.20 16.49 -15.92
N ASP A 296 -1.04 16.35 -17.23
CA ASP A 296 -1.81 15.46 -18.10
C ASP A 296 -0.93 14.29 -18.57
N PRO A 297 -1.30 13.02 -18.33
CA PRO A 297 -0.55 11.89 -18.85
C PRO A 297 -0.74 11.70 -20.37
N ASN A 298 -1.76 12.30 -20.98
CA ASN A 298 -2.19 12.00 -22.34
C ASN A 298 -1.38 12.69 -23.45
N SER A 299 -1.32 12.06 -24.63
CA SER A 299 -0.81 12.65 -25.88
C SER A 299 -1.32 11.86 -27.09
N GLU A 300 -1.28 12.45 -28.29
CA GLU A 300 -1.73 11.80 -29.54
C GLU A 300 -0.95 10.52 -29.89
N GLU A 301 0.26 10.34 -29.35
CA GLU A 301 1.10 9.15 -29.56
C GLU A 301 0.66 7.94 -28.72
N LEU A 302 -0.22 8.14 -27.74
CA LEU A 302 -0.67 7.10 -26.83
C LEU A 302 -1.97 6.47 -27.34
N PRO A 303 -2.11 5.13 -27.29
CA PRO A 303 -3.23 4.44 -27.94
C PRO A 303 -4.55 4.55 -27.17
N VAL A 304 -4.50 4.91 -25.89
CA VAL A 304 -5.66 4.99 -25.00
C VAL A 304 -5.62 6.34 -24.29
N THR A 305 -6.77 6.99 -24.17
CA THR A 305 -6.88 8.19 -23.34
C THR A 305 -7.09 7.75 -21.89
N TRP A 306 -6.20 8.18 -21.00
CA TRP A 306 -6.32 8.01 -19.56
C TRP A 306 -7.26 9.08 -18.99
N PRO A 307 -8.48 8.73 -18.56
CA PRO A 307 -9.39 9.71 -17.98
C PRO A 307 -8.90 10.15 -16.59
N PRO A 308 -9.14 11.42 -16.20
CA PRO A 308 -9.00 11.83 -14.81
C PRO A 308 -9.92 10.99 -13.92
N TYR A 309 -9.40 10.57 -12.77
CA TYR A 309 -10.18 9.88 -11.75
C TYR A 309 -11.27 10.81 -11.21
N ASP A 310 -12.52 10.36 -11.29
CA ASP A 310 -13.69 10.97 -10.69
C ASP A 310 -14.35 10.00 -9.71
N VAL A 311 -14.92 10.54 -8.63
CA VAL A 311 -15.53 9.73 -7.57
C VAL A 311 -16.79 8.99 -8.07
N GLN A 312 -17.49 9.51 -9.07
CA GLN A 312 -18.67 8.88 -9.65
C GLN A 312 -18.31 7.83 -10.70
N THR A 313 -17.34 8.11 -11.59
CA THR A 313 -16.96 7.16 -12.65
C THR A 313 -15.97 6.09 -12.18
N ARG A 314 -15.07 6.44 -11.25
CA ARG A 314 -14.03 5.60 -10.64
C ARG A 314 -13.19 4.86 -11.67
N GLU A 315 -12.93 5.54 -12.78
CA GLU A 315 -12.16 5.03 -13.89
C GLU A 315 -10.66 5.01 -13.57
N TYR A 316 -9.98 4.04 -14.15
CA TYR A 316 -8.53 3.89 -14.10
C TYR A 316 -8.01 3.36 -15.42
N LEU A 317 -6.73 3.66 -15.70
CA LEU A 317 -6.02 3.04 -16.81
C LEU A 317 -5.42 1.72 -16.33
N ASP A 318 -5.76 0.63 -17.02
CA ASP A 318 -5.18 -0.68 -16.79
C ASP A 318 -3.95 -0.86 -17.68
N PHE A 319 -2.80 -0.99 -17.02
CA PHE A 319 -1.54 -1.35 -17.65
C PHE A 319 -1.43 -2.88 -17.75
N ASP A 320 -2.14 -3.44 -18.71
CA ASP A 320 -1.85 -4.75 -19.29
C ASP A 320 -1.06 -4.59 -20.61
N PHE A 321 -0.68 -5.67 -21.28
CA PHE A 321 -0.12 -5.63 -22.63
C PHE A 321 -1.07 -4.97 -23.63
N GLU A 322 -2.38 -5.14 -23.44
CA GLU A 322 -3.43 -4.35 -24.09
C GLU A 322 -3.99 -3.33 -23.10
N LEU A 323 -3.66 -2.06 -23.32
CA LEU A 323 -4.15 -0.98 -22.45
C LEU A 323 -5.68 -0.86 -22.55
N SER A 324 -6.33 -0.67 -21.41
CA SER A 324 -7.78 -0.45 -21.35
C SER A 324 -8.17 0.52 -20.23
N VAL A 325 -9.31 1.19 -20.40
CA VAL A 325 -9.91 1.98 -19.31
C VAL A 325 -10.97 1.12 -18.66
N ASN A 326 -10.76 0.83 -17.38
CA ASN A 326 -11.66 0.06 -16.54
C ASN A 326 -12.17 0.95 -15.40
N LYS A 327 -13.06 0.42 -14.58
CA LYS A 327 -13.62 1.14 -13.42
C LYS A 327 -13.88 0.20 -12.27
N ASP A 328 -14.14 0.79 -11.10
CA ASP A 328 -14.61 0.08 -9.92
C ASP A 328 -13.66 -1.03 -9.41
N PHE A 329 -12.33 -0.83 -9.51
CA PHE A 329 -11.35 -1.79 -8.98
C PHE A 329 -11.52 -1.95 -7.46
N HIS A 330 -11.91 -3.15 -7.01
CA HIS A 330 -12.03 -3.56 -5.61
C HIS A 330 -12.83 -2.58 -4.71
N VAL A 331 -13.88 -1.97 -5.28
CA VAL A 331 -14.73 -1.01 -4.55
C VAL A 331 -15.48 -1.66 -3.39
N ASP A 332 -15.91 -2.91 -3.52
CA ASP A 332 -16.65 -3.61 -2.45
C ASP A 332 -15.77 -3.88 -1.22
N ALA A 333 -14.52 -4.29 -1.44
CA ALA A 333 -13.52 -4.40 -0.38
C ALA A 333 -13.28 -3.04 0.30
N THR A 334 -13.09 -1.98 -0.51
CA THR A 334 -12.90 -0.62 0.00
C THR A 334 -14.08 -0.16 0.87
N ARG A 335 -15.33 -0.50 0.50
CA ARG A 335 -16.54 -0.21 1.31
C ARG A 335 -16.60 -0.96 2.65
N ILE A 336 -15.87 -2.06 2.80
CA ILE A 336 -15.73 -2.80 4.06
C ILE A 336 -14.71 -2.10 4.95
N PHE A 337 -13.53 -1.78 4.41
CA PHE A 337 -12.44 -1.13 5.16
C PHE A 337 -12.71 0.34 5.49
N GLN A 338 -13.50 1.03 4.65
CA GLN A 338 -13.80 2.45 4.77
C GLN A 338 -15.30 2.71 4.72
N PRO A 339 -16.04 2.29 5.77
CA PRO A 339 -17.49 2.48 5.82
C PRO A 339 -17.91 3.95 5.70
N GLN A 340 -17.08 4.89 6.14
CA GLN A 340 -17.32 6.34 6.05
C GLN A 340 -17.36 6.87 4.60
N LEU A 341 -16.76 6.14 3.64
CA LEU A 341 -16.78 6.52 2.23
C LEU A 341 -17.91 5.82 1.45
N ARG A 342 -18.70 4.95 2.10
CA ARG A 342 -19.69 4.08 1.43
C ARG A 342 -20.66 4.85 0.54
N GLU A 343 -21.15 6.00 1.01
CA GLU A 343 -22.12 6.84 0.28
C GLU A 343 -21.54 7.38 -1.03
N LEU A 344 -20.24 7.62 -1.09
CA LEU A 344 -19.57 8.13 -2.30
C LEU A 344 -19.48 7.09 -3.42
N PHE A 345 -19.68 5.82 -3.09
CA PHE A 345 -19.69 4.73 -4.07
C PHE A 345 -21.11 4.38 -4.54
N GLN A 346 -22.15 5.07 -4.06
CA GLN A 346 -23.50 4.87 -4.56
C GLN A 346 -23.62 5.61 -5.90
N ASN A 347 -24.02 4.89 -6.95
CA ASN A 347 -24.39 5.55 -8.20
C ASN A 347 -25.64 6.41 -7.91
N GLU A 348 -25.64 7.69 -8.29
CA GLU A 348 -26.82 8.57 -8.35
C GLU A 348 -27.87 8.09 -9.38
N LYS A 349 -28.07 6.77 -9.53
CA LYS A 349 -29.22 6.18 -10.23
C LYS A 349 -30.20 5.60 -9.21
N GLN A 350 -30.66 6.47 -8.32
CA GLN A 350 -31.97 6.38 -7.67
C GLN A 350 -32.67 7.76 -7.72
N GLU A 351 -32.76 8.33 -8.92
CA GLU A 351 -33.72 9.37 -9.31
C GLU A 351 -34.08 9.01 -10.78
N LEU A 352 -35.29 8.65 -11.21
CA LEU A 352 -36.67 8.91 -10.81
C LEU A 352 -37.55 7.69 -11.16
#